data_AF-A0A7C6WNY2-F1
#
_entry.id   AF-A0A7C6WNY2-F1
#
_cell.length_a   1.000
_cell.length_b   1.000
_cell.length_c   1.000
_cell.angle_alpha   90.00
_cell.angle_beta   90.00
_cell.angle_gamma   90.00
#
_symmetry.space_group_name_H-M   'P 1'
#
loop_
_entity.id
_entity.type
_entity.pdbx_description
1 polymer ?
#
loop_
_entity_poly.entity_id
_entity_poly.type
_entity_poly.pdbx_seq_one_letter_code
_entity_poly.pdbx_strand_id
1 'polypeptide(L)'
;MNVSSLREAITKSLTETFTLPTNIERVVKDSHSLKMRIVEGQNKNSVFGFDLELGWRKLSGYLYVDVVHNSKGLAEQWRNNLKDSIDIFLVFSKRLNDLGCTVWAKIDDKNVNPNEIDIFSKSWGLFSVGFSSKYVEVVDGLDYHFDNIEPILTSFWAMILSFTSSINDMSEDSAGEGSEKEYLSKKYERNPLNRQACIDVHGCKCSVCGM
;
A
#
# COMPACT_ATOMS: atom_id res chain seq x y z
N MET A 1 14.14 9.63 16.90
CA MET A 1 14.47 8.73 15.78
C MET A 1 15.04 9.56 14.64
N ASN A 2 16.28 9.30 14.21
CA ASN A 2 16.86 10.00 13.06
C ASN A 2 16.27 9.46 11.74
N VAL A 3 16.38 10.23 10.66
CA VAL A 3 15.80 9.88 9.34
C VAL A 3 16.28 8.51 8.82
N SER A 4 17.53 8.16 9.06
CA SER A 4 18.10 6.87 8.63
C SER A 4 17.44 5.70 9.37
N SER A 5 17.25 5.80 10.69
CA SER A 5 16.58 4.79 11.50
C SER A 5 15.11 4.60 11.13
N LEU A 6 14.40 5.68 10.79
CA LEU A 6 13.02 5.58 10.31
C LEU A 6 12.94 4.89 8.93
N ARG A 7 13.84 5.23 8.00
CA ARG A 7 13.91 4.56 6.70
C ARG A 7 14.13 3.05 6.86
N GLU A 8 15.07 2.66 7.71
CA GLU A 8 15.36 1.25 8.00
C GLU A 8 14.15 0.55 8.61
N ALA A 9 13.50 1.17 9.59
CA ALA A 9 12.31 0.61 10.23
C ALA A 9 11.15 0.42 9.24
N ILE A 10 10.91 1.38 8.35
CA ILE A 10 9.89 1.28 7.31
C ILE A 10 10.25 0.20 6.29
N THR A 11 11.49 0.21 5.79
CA THR A 11 11.94 -0.79 4.82
C THR A 11 11.80 -2.20 5.40
N LYS A 12 12.22 -2.38 6.66
CA LYS A 12 12.13 -3.63 7.38
C LYS A 12 10.68 -4.08 7.55
N SER A 13 9.81 -3.21 8.07
CA SER A 13 8.39 -3.51 8.29
C SER A 13 7.69 -3.92 6.99
N LEU A 14 7.96 -3.22 5.88
CA LEU A 14 7.38 -3.56 4.57
C LEU A 14 7.92 -4.84 3.97
N THR A 15 9.23 -5.08 4.09
CA THR A 15 9.87 -6.29 3.57
C THR A 15 9.41 -7.51 4.38
N GLU A 16 9.33 -7.40 5.70
CA GLU A 16 8.90 -8.50 6.59
C GLU A 16 7.40 -8.79 6.46
N THR A 17 6.57 -7.75 6.31
CA THR A 17 5.10 -7.92 6.26
C THR A 17 4.60 -8.35 4.89
N PHE A 18 5.12 -7.74 3.81
CA PHE A 18 4.61 -7.94 2.45
C PHE A 18 5.55 -8.73 1.55
N THR A 19 6.73 -9.12 2.02
CA THR A 19 7.74 -9.90 1.25
C THR A 19 8.17 -9.22 -0.06
N LEU A 20 7.98 -7.90 -0.18
CA LEU A 20 8.33 -7.14 -1.37
C LEU A 20 9.73 -6.54 -1.25
N PRO A 21 10.59 -6.67 -2.29
CA PRO A 21 11.83 -5.92 -2.37
C PRO A 21 11.52 -4.45 -2.64
N THR A 22 11.31 -3.66 -1.59
CA THR A 22 11.09 -2.22 -1.73
C THR A 22 12.41 -1.49 -1.98
N ASN A 23 12.59 -0.92 -3.17
CA ASN A 23 13.67 0.00 -3.46
C ASN A 23 13.24 1.43 -3.10
N ILE A 24 13.73 1.92 -1.96
CA ILE A 24 13.58 3.34 -1.58
C ILE A 24 14.65 4.14 -2.34
N GLU A 25 14.26 4.76 -3.45
CA GLU A 25 15.16 5.48 -4.36
C GLU A 25 15.64 6.81 -3.80
N ARG A 26 14.75 7.55 -3.12
CA ARG A 26 15.08 8.92 -2.70
C ARG A 26 14.44 9.26 -1.38
N VAL A 27 15.27 9.77 -0.47
CA VAL A 27 14.85 10.39 0.77
C VAL A 27 15.25 11.86 0.70
N VAL A 28 14.28 12.74 0.49
CA VAL A 28 14.51 14.19 0.55
C VAL A 28 14.12 14.66 1.94
N LYS A 29 15.10 15.12 2.69
CA LYS A 29 14.88 15.80 3.96
C LYS A 29 14.79 17.30 3.70
N ASP A 30 13.63 17.88 3.93
CA ASP A 30 13.47 19.31 4.14
C ASP A 30 13.53 19.57 5.67
N SER A 31 13.85 20.80 6.06
CA SER A 31 13.73 21.32 7.43
C SER A 31 12.51 20.85 8.22
N HIS A 32 11.36 20.59 7.59
CA HIS A 32 10.12 20.22 8.27
C HIS A 32 9.43 18.95 7.74
N SER A 33 10.00 18.28 6.74
CA SER A 33 9.36 17.12 6.12
C SER A 33 10.37 16.06 5.68
N LEU A 34 9.97 14.80 5.86
CA LEU A 34 10.66 13.67 5.27
C LEU A 34 9.85 13.16 4.08
N LYS A 35 10.39 13.31 2.86
CA LYS A 35 9.82 12.74 1.64
C LYS A 35 10.55 11.48 1.24
N MET A 36 9.85 10.36 1.18
CA MET A 36 10.39 9.08 0.74
C MET A 36 9.70 8.64 -0.52
N ARG A 37 10.49 8.46 -1.59
CA ARG A 37 10.06 7.87 -2.86
C ARG A 37 10.37 6.37 -2.86
N ILE A 38 9.32 5.57 -2.91
CA ILE A 38 9.42 4.12 -3.16
C ILE A 38 9.01 3.87 -4.60
N VAL A 39 9.86 3.17 -5.35
CA VAL A 39 9.60 2.81 -6.75
C VAL A 39 9.50 1.31 -6.86
N GLU A 40 8.45 0.87 -7.57
CA GLU A 40 8.20 -0.53 -7.87
C GLU A 40 8.57 -0.84 -9.33
N GLY A 41 9.26 -1.97 -9.54
CA GLY A 41 9.57 -2.52 -10.85
C GLY A 41 11.07 -2.53 -11.21
N GLN A 42 11.53 -3.61 -11.84
CA GLN A 42 12.82 -3.63 -12.55
C GLN A 42 12.71 -3.03 -13.97
N ASN A 43 11.49 -2.82 -14.45
CA ASN A 43 11.20 -2.37 -15.81
C ASN A 43 10.91 -0.86 -15.81
N LYS A 44 11.65 -0.10 -16.62
CA LYS A 44 11.68 1.38 -16.61
C LYS A 44 10.36 2.08 -16.99
N ASN A 45 9.31 1.34 -17.36
CA ASN A 45 8.16 1.88 -18.09
C ASN A 45 6.91 2.15 -17.25
N SER A 46 6.88 1.80 -15.96
CA SER A 46 5.74 2.07 -15.08
C SER A 46 6.25 2.30 -13.65
N VAL A 47 6.76 3.51 -13.42
CA VAL A 47 7.21 3.96 -12.11
C VAL A 47 6.06 4.73 -11.46
N PHE A 48 5.33 4.09 -10.55
CA PHE A 48 4.57 4.86 -9.57
C PHE A 48 5.47 5.17 -8.38
N GLY A 49 5.21 6.31 -7.75
CA GLY A 49 5.91 6.76 -6.57
C GLY A 49 4.93 6.99 -5.45
N PHE A 50 5.38 6.71 -4.25
CA PHE A 50 4.72 7.17 -3.04
C PHE A 50 5.52 8.34 -2.46
N ASP A 51 4.85 9.37 -1.98
CA ASP A 51 5.43 10.40 -1.12
C ASP A 51 4.86 10.22 0.29
N LEU A 52 5.71 9.85 1.24
CA LEU A 52 5.41 10.09 2.65
C LEU A 52 5.79 11.52 3.01
N GLU A 53 5.03 12.18 3.88
CA GLU A 53 5.41 13.45 4.47
C GLU A 53 5.19 13.41 5.98
N LEU A 54 6.28 13.63 6.72
CA LEU A 54 6.27 13.75 8.18
C LEU A 54 6.40 15.23 8.56
N GLY A 55 5.27 15.92 8.61
CA GLY A 55 5.17 17.31 9.06
C GLY A 55 5.00 17.43 10.58
N TRP A 56 4.93 18.65 11.12
CA TRP A 56 4.76 18.87 12.56
C TRP A 56 3.56 18.09 13.14
N ARG A 57 3.85 17.02 13.88
CA ARG A 57 2.86 16.12 14.50
C ARG A 57 1.83 15.56 13.51
N LYS A 58 2.21 15.42 12.24
CA LYS A 58 1.32 15.00 11.16
C LYS A 58 2.03 14.05 10.21
N LEU A 59 1.33 12.99 9.85
CA LEU A 59 1.75 12.03 8.84
C LEU A 59 0.80 12.12 7.66
N SER A 60 1.32 12.34 6.48
CA SER A 60 0.55 12.19 5.24
C SER A 60 1.26 11.28 4.27
N GLY A 61 0.48 10.60 3.46
CA GLY A 61 0.98 9.77 2.39
C GLY A 61 0.20 10.03 1.13
N TYR A 62 0.89 10.03 0.00
CA TYR A 62 0.30 10.27 -1.31
C TYR A 62 0.90 9.34 -2.37
N LEU A 63 0.04 8.60 -3.06
CA LEU A 63 0.42 7.84 -4.25
C LEU A 63 0.31 8.75 -5.48
N TYR A 64 1.40 8.85 -6.25
CA TYR A 64 1.41 9.52 -7.53
C TYR A 64 1.96 8.61 -8.63
N VAL A 65 1.46 8.82 -9.84
CA VAL A 65 2.02 8.21 -11.05
C VAL A 65 2.97 9.21 -11.68
N ASP A 66 4.20 8.79 -12.00
CA ASP A 66 5.12 9.68 -12.71
C ASP A 66 4.58 9.93 -14.13
N VAL A 67 4.20 11.18 -14.39
CA VAL A 67 3.47 11.63 -15.59
C VAL A 67 4.27 11.39 -16.88
N VAL A 68 5.57 11.11 -16.76
CA VAL A 68 6.46 10.82 -17.89
C VAL A 68 6.06 9.53 -18.63
N HIS A 69 5.30 8.61 -18.00
CA HIS A 69 4.90 7.34 -18.60
C HIS A 69 3.38 7.10 -18.48
N ASN A 70 2.70 6.91 -19.62
CA ASN A 70 1.31 6.49 -19.84
C ASN A 70 0.39 6.32 -18.60
N SER A 71 0.07 7.42 -17.91
CA SER A 71 -0.75 7.39 -16.68
C SER A 71 -2.14 6.80 -16.88
N LYS A 72 -2.71 6.95 -18.08
CA LYS A 72 -3.99 6.34 -18.47
C LYS A 72 -3.93 4.82 -18.52
N GLY A 73 -2.87 4.26 -19.10
CA GLY A 73 -2.69 2.81 -19.15
C GLY A 73 -2.54 2.20 -17.76
N LEU A 74 -1.80 2.86 -16.88
CA LEU A 74 -1.61 2.40 -15.50
C LEU A 74 -2.89 2.54 -14.67
N ALA A 75 -3.63 3.64 -14.81
CA ALA A 75 -4.91 3.83 -14.11
C ALA A 75 -5.94 2.76 -14.52
N GLU A 76 -6.01 2.39 -15.80
CA GLU A 76 -6.89 1.31 -16.26
C GLU A 76 -6.41 -0.07 -15.78
N GLN A 77 -5.09 -0.30 -15.71
CA GLN A 77 -4.53 -1.51 -15.11
C GLN A 77 -4.91 -1.61 -13.62
N TRP A 78 -4.72 -0.54 -12.85
CA TRP A 78 -5.11 -0.47 -11.44
C TRP A 78 -6.61 -0.66 -11.25
N ARG A 79 -7.44 -0.05 -12.10
CA ARG A 79 -8.89 -0.28 -12.09
C ARG A 79 -9.21 -1.77 -12.27
N ASN A 80 -8.55 -2.43 -13.21
CA ASN A 80 -8.77 -3.86 -13.46
C ASN A 80 -8.32 -4.72 -12.28
N ASN A 81 -7.13 -4.47 -11.72
CA ASN A 81 -6.65 -5.17 -10.52
C ASN A 81 -7.59 -4.95 -9.33
N LEU A 82 -8.08 -3.73 -9.15
CA LEU A 82 -8.97 -3.36 -8.07
C LEU A 82 -10.33 -4.07 -8.18
N LYS A 83 -10.77 -4.53 -9.35
CA LYS A 83 -11.99 -5.35 -9.46
C LYS A 83 -11.90 -6.64 -8.64
N ASP A 84 -10.73 -7.24 -8.61
CA ASP A 84 -10.51 -8.52 -7.94
C ASP A 84 -10.05 -8.34 -6.47
N SER A 85 -9.67 -7.12 -6.08
CA SER A 85 -9.10 -6.82 -4.76
C SER A 85 -9.77 -5.66 -4.02
N ILE A 86 -10.92 -5.19 -4.50
CA ILE A 86 -11.62 -4.04 -3.91
C ILE A 86 -11.90 -4.23 -2.42
N ASP A 87 -12.24 -5.45 -1.99
CA ASP A 87 -12.50 -5.73 -0.57
C ASP A 87 -11.27 -5.48 0.30
N ILE A 88 -10.07 -5.83 -0.19
CA ILE A 88 -8.80 -5.59 0.50
C ILE A 88 -8.56 -4.09 0.61
N PHE A 89 -8.74 -3.36 -0.50
CA PHE A 89 -8.61 -1.91 -0.52
C PHE A 89 -9.55 -1.24 0.49
N LEU A 90 -10.82 -1.64 0.52
CA LEU A 90 -11.84 -1.12 1.42
C LEU A 90 -11.52 -1.42 2.89
N VAL A 91 -11.02 -2.62 3.20
CA VAL A 91 -10.59 -3.00 4.55
C VAL A 91 -9.49 -2.06 5.05
N PHE A 92 -8.45 -1.83 4.26
CA PHE A 92 -7.35 -0.96 4.69
C PHE A 92 -7.70 0.52 4.67
N SER A 93 -8.54 0.97 3.74
CA SER A 93 -9.11 2.34 3.75
C SER A 93 -9.87 2.58 5.05
N LYS A 94 -10.72 1.64 5.46
CA LYS A 94 -11.45 1.72 6.73
C LYS A 94 -10.49 1.69 7.92
N ARG A 95 -9.51 0.78 7.93
CA ARG A 95 -8.51 0.68 9.00
C ARG A 95 -7.75 1.99 9.20
N LEU A 96 -7.37 2.68 8.13
CA LEU A 96 -6.75 3.99 8.22
C LEU A 96 -7.66 5.03 8.89
N ASN A 97 -8.96 5.02 8.58
CA ASN A 97 -9.93 5.88 9.25
C ASN A 97 -10.05 5.54 10.75
N ASP A 98 -10.05 4.25 11.11
CA ASP A 98 -10.07 3.77 12.49
C ASP A 98 -8.79 4.18 13.26
N LEU A 99 -7.65 4.27 12.57
CA LEU A 99 -6.38 4.83 13.09
C LEU A 99 -6.37 6.37 13.15
N GLY A 100 -7.51 7.03 12.94
CA GLY A 100 -7.63 8.49 13.01
C GLY A 100 -7.09 9.24 11.80
N CYS A 101 -6.86 8.56 10.68
CA CYS A 101 -6.50 9.20 9.41
C CYS A 101 -7.74 9.64 8.63
N THR A 102 -7.55 10.61 7.75
CA THR A 102 -8.51 10.95 6.70
C THR A 102 -7.96 10.41 5.39
N VAL A 103 -8.61 9.39 4.85
CA VAL A 103 -8.26 8.81 3.54
C VAL A 103 -9.02 9.57 2.44
N TRP A 104 -8.37 9.79 1.31
CA TRP A 104 -8.98 10.43 0.15
C TRP A 104 -8.51 9.76 -1.14
N ALA A 105 -9.34 9.81 -2.17
CA ALA A 105 -9.04 9.29 -3.49
C ALA A 105 -9.57 10.25 -4.56
N LYS A 106 -8.92 10.27 -5.72
CA LYS A 106 -9.39 11.00 -6.89
C LYS A 106 -9.35 10.13 -8.12
N ILE A 107 -10.41 10.20 -8.92
CA ILE A 107 -10.50 9.62 -10.26
C ILE A 107 -10.75 10.78 -11.22
N ASP A 108 -9.87 10.96 -12.21
CA ASP A 108 -9.93 12.08 -13.17
C ASP A 108 -10.12 13.44 -12.49
N ASP A 109 -9.27 13.70 -11.48
CA ASP A 109 -9.27 14.90 -10.62
C ASP A 109 -10.53 15.15 -9.78
N LYS A 110 -11.51 14.23 -9.81
CA LYS A 110 -12.71 14.32 -8.97
C LYS A 110 -12.50 13.52 -7.69
N ASN A 111 -12.77 14.17 -6.56
CA ASN A 111 -12.77 13.50 -5.26
C ASN A 111 -13.85 12.41 -5.24
N VAL A 112 -13.44 11.22 -4.82
CA VAL A 112 -14.33 10.08 -4.57
C VAL A 112 -14.14 9.59 -3.14
N ASN A 113 -15.18 8.98 -2.58
CA ASN A 113 -15.09 8.35 -1.26
C ASN A 113 -14.26 7.06 -1.39
N PRO A 114 -13.10 6.93 -0.72
CA PRO A 114 -12.29 5.73 -0.78
C PRO A 114 -13.00 4.49 -0.23
N ASN A 115 -14.01 4.66 0.62
CA ASN A 115 -14.78 3.55 1.17
C ASN A 115 -15.93 3.09 0.26
N GLU A 116 -16.16 3.78 -0.85
CA GLU A 116 -17.29 3.56 -1.77
C GLU A 116 -16.85 3.83 -3.21
N ILE A 117 -15.66 3.34 -3.59
CA ILE A 117 -15.15 3.55 -4.95
C ILE A 117 -15.96 2.74 -5.95
N ASP A 118 -16.56 3.43 -6.92
CA ASP A 118 -17.22 2.81 -8.06
C ASP A 118 -16.21 2.49 -9.16
N ILE A 119 -15.78 1.23 -9.18
CA ILE A 119 -14.87 0.66 -10.18
C ILE A 119 -15.57 0.28 -11.50
N PHE A 120 -16.91 0.27 -11.52
CA PHE A 120 -17.69 -0.24 -12.65
C PHE A 120 -18.14 0.86 -13.61
N SER A 121 -18.30 2.11 -13.15
CA SER A 121 -19.05 3.12 -13.93
C SER A 121 -18.30 3.92 -15.00
N LYS A 122 -16.99 3.77 -15.21
CA LYS A 122 -16.21 4.41 -16.30
C LYS A 122 -14.78 3.87 -16.41
N SER A 123 -14.13 4.08 -17.56
CA SER A 123 -12.66 4.01 -17.70
C SER A 123 -11.98 5.05 -16.82
N TRP A 124 -10.83 4.72 -16.25
CA TRP A 124 -10.08 5.66 -15.42
C TRP A 124 -8.94 6.28 -16.24
N GLY A 125 -8.90 7.61 -16.34
CA GLY A 125 -7.79 8.31 -16.96
C GLY A 125 -6.65 8.59 -15.97
N LEU A 126 -7.01 9.06 -14.78
CA LEU A 126 -6.09 9.33 -13.67
C LEU A 126 -6.65 8.74 -12.38
N PHE A 127 -5.79 8.12 -11.58
CA PHE A 127 -6.12 7.66 -10.23
C PHE A 127 -5.07 8.15 -9.24
N SER A 128 -5.52 8.64 -8.09
CA SER A 128 -4.65 8.98 -6.98
C SER A 128 -5.33 8.67 -5.67
N VAL A 129 -4.54 8.28 -4.67
CA VAL A 129 -5.01 7.97 -3.33
C VAL A 129 -4.01 8.49 -2.31
N GLY A 130 -4.50 8.91 -1.16
CA GLY A 130 -3.65 9.37 -0.08
C GLY A 130 -4.36 9.38 1.26
N PHE A 131 -3.60 9.73 2.28
CA PHE A 131 -4.10 9.89 3.63
C PHE A 131 -3.44 11.05 4.34
N SER A 132 -4.08 11.51 5.41
CA SER A 132 -3.57 12.49 6.35
C SER A 132 -3.99 12.12 7.76
N SER A 133 -3.06 11.94 8.68
CA SER A 133 -3.36 11.78 10.11
C SER A 133 -3.81 13.11 10.72
N LYS A 134 -4.63 13.04 11.78
CA LYS A 134 -5.07 14.23 12.53
C LYS A 134 -3.99 14.72 13.50
N TYR A 135 -3.30 13.80 14.17
CA TYR A 135 -2.23 14.08 15.12
C TYR A 135 -1.39 12.82 15.34
N VAL A 136 -0.06 12.96 15.31
CA VAL A 136 0.89 11.92 15.71
C VAL A 136 1.57 12.37 16.98
N GLU A 137 1.48 11.54 18.03
CA GLU A 137 2.13 11.81 19.30
C GLU A 137 3.65 11.80 19.15
N VAL A 138 4.30 12.77 19.78
CA VAL A 138 5.75 12.99 19.78
C VAL A 138 6.20 12.96 21.23
N VAL A 139 7.24 12.18 21.56
CA VAL A 139 7.81 12.17 22.92
C VAL A 139 8.56 13.47 23.17
N ASP A 140 8.72 13.81 24.44
CA ASP A 140 9.71 14.77 24.93
C ASP A 140 11.02 14.66 24.12
N GLY A 141 11.24 15.66 23.27
CA GLY A 141 12.37 15.71 22.33
C GLY A 141 12.05 15.30 20.89
N LEU A 142 11.09 15.98 20.23
CA LEU A 142 10.91 16.07 18.76
C LEU A 142 10.86 14.75 17.95
N ASP A 143 10.89 13.60 18.61
CA ASP A 143 11.11 12.31 18.01
C ASP A 143 9.79 11.54 17.89
N TYR A 144 9.48 11.12 16.66
CA TYR A 144 8.32 10.29 16.38
C TYR A 144 8.44 8.91 17.04
N HIS A 145 7.33 8.41 17.57
CA HIS A 145 7.18 6.99 17.93
C HIS A 145 6.87 6.16 16.70
N PHE A 146 7.78 5.25 16.35
CA PHE A 146 7.55 4.32 15.24
C PHE A 146 6.31 3.47 15.47
N ASP A 147 6.07 3.00 16.70
CA ASP A 147 4.90 2.17 17.06
C ASP A 147 3.55 2.84 16.75
N ASN A 148 3.49 4.17 16.76
CA ASN A 148 2.28 4.93 16.43
C ASN A 148 2.12 5.15 14.91
N ILE A 149 3.23 5.13 14.17
CA ILE A 149 3.28 5.40 12.73
C ILE A 149 3.18 4.11 11.93
N GLU A 150 3.82 3.05 12.40
CA GLU A 150 3.91 1.76 11.71
C GLU A 150 2.53 1.23 11.30
N PRO A 151 1.50 1.17 12.17
CA PRO A 151 0.19 0.67 11.77
C PRO A 151 -0.44 1.47 10.62
N ILE A 152 -0.21 2.79 10.60
CA ILE A 152 -0.70 3.68 9.55
C ILE A 152 0.04 3.39 8.24
N LEU A 153 1.36 3.31 8.28
CA LEU A 153 2.17 3.03 7.10
C LEU A 153 1.87 1.65 6.51
N THR A 154 1.78 0.63 7.36
CA THR A 154 1.48 -0.74 6.95
C THR A 154 0.09 -0.82 6.33
N SER A 155 -0.92 -0.17 6.92
CA SER A 155 -2.27 -0.15 6.36
C SER A 155 -2.31 0.58 5.01
N PHE A 156 -1.63 1.72 4.90
CA PHE A 156 -1.59 2.47 3.66
C PHE A 156 -0.84 1.72 2.55
N TRP A 157 0.26 1.03 2.89
CA TRP A 157 0.96 0.19 1.93
C TRP A 157 0.13 -0.99 1.48
N ALA A 158 -0.52 -1.70 2.39
CA ALA A 158 -1.41 -2.79 2.02
C ALA A 158 -2.56 -2.33 1.12
N MET A 159 -3.09 -1.13 1.38
CA MET A 159 -4.09 -0.50 0.52
C MET A 159 -3.53 -0.24 -0.89
N ILE A 160 -2.33 0.33 -1.04
CA ILE A 160 -1.71 0.53 -2.36
C ILE A 160 -1.53 -0.81 -3.08
N LEU A 161 -0.91 -1.77 -2.39
CA LEU A 161 -0.54 -3.05 -2.96
C LEU A 161 -1.75 -3.89 -3.40
N SER A 162 -2.94 -3.61 -2.89
CA SER A 162 -4.16 -4.29 -3.34
C SER A 162 -4.43 -4.08 -4.84
N PHE A 163 -4.09 -2.92 -5.41
CA PHE A 163 -4.36 -2.62 -6.82
C PHE A 163 -3.10 -2.53 -7.69
N THR A 164 -1.91 -2.73 -7.13
CA THR A 164 -0.68 -2.87 -7.91
C THR A 164 -0.45 -4.33 -8.30
N SER A 165 0.18 -4.56 -9.44
CA SER A 165 0.34 -5.90 -10.03
C SER A 165 1.28 -6.84 -9.26
N SER A 166 2.17 -6.31 -8.42
CA SER A 166 3.28 -7.08 -7.86
C SER A 166 2.93 -8.18 -6.86
N ILE A 167 1.73 -8.15 -6.27
CA ILE A 167 1.27 -9.23 -5.39
C ILE A 167 0.25 -10.12 -6.10
N ASN A 168 -0.51 -9.60 -7.06
CA ASN A 168 -1.52 -10.36 -7.80
C ASN A 168 -0.91 -11.31 -8.85
N ASP A 169 0.27 -10.98 -9.40
CA ASP A 169 0.97 -11.83 -10.37
C ASP A 169 1.62 -13.08 -9.75
N MET A 170 1.59 -13.25 -8.42
CA MET A 170 2.11 -14.47 -7.77
C MET A 170 1.23 -15.71 -8.01
N SER A 171 0.05 -15.57 -8.61
CA SER A 171 -0.93 -16.67 -8.74
C SER A 171 -1.23 -17.17 -10.15
N GLU A 172 -0.62 -16.65 -11.21
CA GLU A 172 -0.89 -17.15 -12.57
C GLU A 172 0.18 -18.09 -13.09
N ASP A 173 0.13 -19.34 -12.61
CA ASP A 173 0.58 -20.48 -13.40
C ASP A 173 -0.27 -20.52 -14.68
N SER A 174 0.29 -20.00 -15.77
CA SER A 174 -0.23 -20.14 -17.13
C SER A 174 -0.22 -21.63 -17.51
N ALA A 175 -1.31 -22.32 -17.16
CA ALA A 175 -1.54 -23.72 -17.50
C ALA A 175 -1.87 -23.86 -18.99
N GLY A 176 -0.83 -24.05 -19.81
CA GLY A 176 -0.97 -24.69 -21.11
C GLY A 176 -1.16 -26.20 -20.91
N GLU A 177 -2.26 -26.76 -21.43
CA GLU A 177 -2.53 -28.20 -21.40
C GLU A 177 -1.41 -28.98 -22.11
N GLY A 178 -0.83 -29.97 -21.42
CA GLY A 178 -0.06 -31.04 -22.10
C GLY A 178 1.42 -31.20 -21.74
N SER A 179 1.84 -30.95 -20.50
CA SER A 179 3.12 -31.51 -20.01
C SER A 179 3.02 -31.97 -18.56
N GLU A 180 3.45 -33.20 -18.27
CA GLU A 180 3.66 -33.66 -16.89
C GLU A 180 4.73 -32.78 -16.25
N LYS A 181 4.31 -31.93 -15.32
CA LYS A 181 5.20 -31.19 -14.43
C LYS A 181 5.12 -31.82 -13.05
N GLU A 182 6.23 -32.30 -12.54
CA GLU A 182 6.36 -32.58 -11.11
C GLU A 182 6.24 -31.24 -10.36
N TYR A 183 5.13 -31.06 -9.66
CA TYR A 183 4.96 -29.93 -8.74
C TYR A 183 5.74 -30.23 -7.45
N LEU A 184 6.90 -29.61 -7.29
CA LEU A 184 7.38 -29.23 -5.96
C LEU A 184 6.42 -28.16 -5.44
N SER A 185 5.28 -28.57 -4.89
CA SER A 185 4.35 -27.63 -4.28
C SER A 185 5.06 -26.96 -3.11
N LYS A 186 5.53 -25.73 -3.30
CA LYS A 186 5.72 -24.84 -2.15
C LYS A 186 4.35 -24.75 -1.50
N LYS A 187 4.29 -25.12 -0.22
CA LYS A 187 3.11 -25.01 0.64
C LYS A 187 2.30 -23.77 0.23
N TYR A 188 1.00 -23.92 -0.04
CA TYR A 188 0.13 -22.84 -0.51
C TYR A 188 0.17 -21.69 0.51
N GLU A 189 1.11 -20.77 0.34
CA GLU A 189 1.19 -19.58 1.18
C GLU A 189 0.11 -18.63 0.69
N ARG A 190 -0.83 -18.34 1.57
CA ARG A 190 -1.89 -17.36 1.28
C ARG A 190 -1.22 -16.04 0.94
N ASN A 191 -1.75 -15.37 -0.09
CA ASN A 191 -1.37 -14.00 -0.45
C ASN A 191 -1.21 -13.14 0.84
N PRO A 192 -0.04 -12.51 1.08
CA PRO A 192 0.23 -11.74 2.30
C PRO A 192 -0.81 -10.65 2.58
N LEU A 193 -1.35 -9.98 1.54
CA LEU A 193 -2.40 -8.98 1.68
C LEU A 193 -3.70 -9.59 2.18
N ASN A 194 -4.12 -10.71 1.60
CA ASN A 194 -5.32 -11.44 2.03
C ASN A 194 -5.19 -11.92 3.48
N ARG A 195 -4.00 -12.41 3.84
CA ARG A 195 -3.71 -12.81 5.22
C ARG A 195 -3.84 -11.61 6.16
N GLN A 196 -3.26 -10.47 5.81
CA GLN A 196 -3.29 -9.27 6.66
C GLN A 196 -4.71 -8.69 6.76
N ALA A 197 -5.46 -8.60 5.66
CA ALA A 197 -6.85 -8.17 5.68
C ALA A 197 -7.71 -9.10 6.55
N CYS A 198 -7.49 -10.41 6.48
CA CYS A 198 -8.19 -11.39 7.33
C CYS A 198 -7.87 -11.17 8.81
N ILE A 199 -6.60 -10.94 9.15
CA ILE A 199 -6.16 -10.62 10.52
C ILE A 199 -6.80 -9.31 11.00
N ASP A 200 -6.94 -8.31 10.13
CA ASP A 200 -7.53 -7.02 10.50
C ASP A 200 -9.03 -7.13 10.79
N VAL A 201 -9.74 -7.92 9.98
CA VAL A 201 -11.19 -8.10 10.12
C VAL A 201 -11.53 -9.05 11.28
N HIS A 202 -10.78 -10.13 11.45
CA HIS A 202 -11.13 -11.21 12.39
C HIS A 202 -10.23 -11.29 13.63
N GLY A 203 -9.11 -10.55 13.64
CA GLY A 203 -8.07 -10.68 14.66
C GLY A 203 -7.22 -11.94 14.48
N CYS A 204 -6.38 -12.21 15.49
CA CYS A 204 -5.49 -13.38 15.51
C CYS A 204 -6.06 -14.58 16.29
N LYS A 205 -7.28 -14.46 16.84
CA LYS A 205 -7.88 -15.52 17.65
C LYS A 205 -8.56 -16.54 16.76
N CYS A 206 -8.31 -17.81 17.02
CA CYS A 206 -8.99 -18.87 16.30
C CYS A 206 -10.51 -18.79 16.57
N SER A 207 -11.34 -18.77 15.53
CA SER A 207 -12.80 -18.79 15.68
C SER A 207 -13.34 -20.07 16.32
N VAL A 208 -12.55 -21.15 16.30
CA VAL A 208 -12.92 -22.46 16.87
C VAL A 208 -12.50 -22.58 18.33
N CYS A 209 -11.23 -22.29 18.67
CA CYS A 209 -10.72 -22.51 20.03
C CYS A 209 -10.51 -21.22 20.85
N GLY A 210 -10.62 -20.04 20.24
CA GLY A 210 -10.49 -18.75 20.91
C GLY A 210 -9.08 -18.40 21.40
N MET A 211 -8.10 -19.30 21.17
CA MET A 211 -6.68 -19.08 21.46
C MET A 211 -6.00 -18.28 20.34
#